data_AF-A0A0Q6A242-F1
#
_entry.id   AF-A0A0Q6A242-F1
#
_cell.length_a   1.000
_cell.length_b   1.000
_cell.length_c   1.000
_cell.angle_alpha   90.00
_cell.angle_beta   90.00
_cell.angle_gamma   90.00
#
_symmetry.space_group_name_H-M   'P 1'
#
loop_
_entity.id
_entity.type
_entity.pdbx_description
1 polymer ?
#
loop_
_entity_poly.entity_id
_entity_poly.type
_entity_poly.pdbx_seq_one_letter_code
_entity_poly.pdbx_strand_id
1 'polypeptide(L)'
;MTIKTLLAASVIALSLPMAAQAQGLVRGAERGAQEGADAAGPVGAIVGGAVGAATGTVGGILGVNDRPRFRQYVTREKRRSFDYNGDVRVGTVLPNSGVTYYEVPAEYNARGARYTVINDRPVLVDRSSRIVEVID
;
A
#
# COMPACT_ATOMS: atom_id res chain seq x y z
N MET A 1 -54.38 5.84 12.84
CA MET A 1 -53.40 5.86 11.73
C MET A 1 -52.02 5.54 12.30
N THR A 2 -51.28 4.75 11.53
CA THR A 2 -50.07 3.99 11.84
C THR A 2 -48.83 4.88 12.01
N ILE A 3 -48.36 5.07 13.24
CA ILE A 3 -46.99 5.48 13.55
C ILE A 3 -46.14 4.21 13.54
N LYS A 4 -45.65 3.83 12.35
CA LYS A 4 -44.88 2.59 12.19
C LYS A 4 -43.94 2.65 10.98
N THR A 5 -43.30 3.78 10.73
CA THR A 5 -42.37 3.95 9.58
C THR A 5 -41.19 4.89 9.86
N LEU A 6 -40.70 4.96 11.10
CA LEU A 6 -39.49 5.73 11.44
C LEU A 6 -38.37 4.87 12.08
N LEU A 7 -38.30 3.59 11.70
CA LEU A 7 -37.31 2.65 12.24
C LEU A 7 -36.57 1.86 11.15
N ALA A 8 -36.58 2.35 9.90
CA ALA A 8 -35.97 1.66 8.77
C ALA A 8 -34.76 2.39 8.13
N ALA A 9 -34.19 3.40 8.80
CA ALA A 9 -33.04 4.14 8.26
C ALA A 9 -31.71 3.86 8.98
N SER A 10 -31.72 3.21 10.15
CA SER A 10 -30.55 3.26 11.05
C SER A 10 -29.71 1.97 11.10
N VAL A 11 -30.05 0.92 10.36
CA VAL A 11 -29.37 -0.40 10.49
C VAL A 11 -28.43 -0.72 9.31
N ILE A 12 -28.37 0.12 8.26
CA ILE A 12 -27.49 -0.14 7.10
C ILE A 12 -26.03 0.35 7.35
N ALA A 13 -25.78 1.14 8.40
CA ALA A 13 -24.47 1.74 8.66
C ALA A 13 -23.42 0.77 9.25
N LEU A 14 -23.80 -0.45 9.66
CA LEU A 14 -22.92 -1.37 10.39
C LEU A 14 -22.21 -2.42 9.51
N SER A 15 -22.43 -2.41 8.18
CA SER A 15 -21.80 -3.34 7.23
C SER A 15 -20.77 -2.70 6.29
N LEU A 16 -20.38 -1.44 6.53
CA LEU A 16 -19.48 -0.67 5.67
C LEU A 16 -17.97 -1.05 5.67
N PRO A 17 -17.39 -1.98 6.46
CA PRO A 17 -15.95 -2.21 6.40
C PRO A 17 -15.46 -2.75 5.04
N MET A 18 -16.28 -3.50 4.30
CA MET A 18 -15.89 -4.02 2.98
C MET A 18 -16.06 -3.00 1.85
N ALA A 19 -17.06 -2.10 1.96
CA ALA A 19 -17.25 -1.04 0.97
C ALA A 19 -16.11 -0.02 1.03
N ALA A 20 -15.63 0.35 2.23
CA ALA A 20 -14.52 1.28 2.39
C ALA A 20 -13.23 0.81 1.71
N GLN A 21 -12.97 -0.50 1.76
CA GLN A 21 -11.77 -1.10 1.17
C GLN A 21 -11.87 -1.18 -0.36
N ALA A 22 -13.06 -1.45 -0.90
CA ALA A 22 -13.33 -1.38 -2.34
C ALA A 22 -13.34 0.08 -2.86
N GLN A 23 -13.83 1.03 -2.07
CA GLN A 23 -13.90 2.46 -2.43
C GLN A 23 -12.53 3.10 -2.62
N GLY A 24 -11.48 2.63 -1.92
CA GLY A 24 -10.11 3.09 -2.15
C GLY A 24 -9.57 2.67 -3.52
N LEU A 25 -9.81 1.41 -3.90
CA LEU A 25 -9.39 0.85 -5.20
C LEU A 25 -10.13 1.55 -6.34
N VAL A 26 -11.46 1.67 -6.20
CA VAL A 26 -12.32 2.28 -7.23
C VAL A 26 -11.99 3.76 -7.38
N ARG A 27 -11.89 4.53 -6.29
CA ARG A 27 -11.51 5.96 -6.40
C ARG A 27 -10.09 6.15 -6.92
N GLY A 28 -9.16 5.30 -6.52
CA GLY A 28 -7.79 5.33 -7.02
C GLY A 28 -7.75 5.07 -8.53
N ALA A 29 -8.49 4.06 -8.98
CA ALA A 29 -8.62 3.73 -10.39
C ALA A 29 -9.28 4.85 -11.19
N GLU A 30 -10.35 5.43 -10.69
CA GLU A 30 -11.04 6.55 -11.34
C GLU A 30 -10.12 7.77 -11.47
N ARG A 31 -9.46 8.18 -10.39
CA ARG A 31 -8.54 9.33 -10.41
C ARG A 31 -7.35 9.09 -11.33
N GLY A 32 -6.74 7.91 -11.24
CA GLY A 32 -5.63 7.54 -12.10
C GLY A 32 -6.04 7.47 -13.58
N ALA A 33 -7.24 6.98 -13.87
CA ALA A 33 -7.76 6.96 -15.24
C ALA A 33 -8.02 8.38 -15.78
N GLN A 34 -8.51 9.27 -14.93
CA GLN A 34 -8.71 10.68 -15.29
C GLN A 34 -7.37 11.36 -15.62
N GLU A 35 -6.40 11.29 -14.70
CA GLU A 35 -5.07 11.90 -14.87
C GLU A 35 -4.31 11.31 -16.06
N GLY A 36 -4.44 10.00 -16.27
CA GLY A 36 -3.85 9.31 -17.42
C GLY A 36 -4.51 9.72 -18.74
N ALA A 37 -5.83 9.92 -18.76
CA ALA A 37 -6.55 10.40 -19.93
C ALA A 37 -6.08 11.80 -20.35
N ASP A 38 -5.90 12.69 -19.38
CA ASP A 38 -5.43 14.05 -19.62
C ASP A 38 -4.01 14.08 -20.19
N ALA A 39 -3.15 13.15 -19.76
CA ALA A 39 -1.76 13.07 -20.19
C ALA A 39 -1.56 12.43 -21.58
N ALA A 40 -2.28 11.35 -21.90
CA ALA A 40 -2.01 10.54 -23.10
C ALA A 40 -3.28 10.01 -23.80
N GLY A 41 -4.44 10.60 -23.51
CA GLY A 41 -5.70 10.18 -24.09
C GLY A 41 -6.15 8.80 -23.61
N PRO A 42 -6.97 8.08 -24.39
CA PRO A 42 -7.61 6.84 -23.95
C PRO A 42 -6.65 5.75 -23.46
N VAL A 43 -5.45 5.68 -24.03
CA VAL A 43 -4.42 4.71 -23.61
C VAL A 43 -3.88 5.07 -22.22
N GLY A 44 -3.64 6.35 -21.97
CA GLY A 44 -3.22 6.84 -20.66
C GLY A 44 -4.27 6.60 -19.59
N ALA A 45 -5.57 6.66 -19.93
CA ALA A 45 -6.65 6.37 -19.00
C ALA A 45 -6.63 4.92 -18.48
N ILE A 46 -6.33 3.96 -19.34
CA ILE A 46 -6.26 2.54 -18.97
C ILE A 46 -5.06 2.30 -18.04
N VAL A 47 -3.89 2.82 -18.41
CA VAL A 47 -2.65 2.67 -17.63
C VAL A 47 -2.77 3.40 -16.30
N GLY A 48 -3.21 4.65 -16.33
CA GLY A 48 -3.41 5.48 -15.16
C GLY A 48 -4.44 4.89 -14.22
N GLY A 49 -5.53 4.30 -14.72
CA GLY A 49 -6.52 3.63 -13.89
C GLY A 49 -6.00 2.37 -13.19
N ALA A 50 -5.20 1.56 -13.88
CA ALA A 50 -4.57 0.40 -13.26
C ALA A 50 -3.55 0.81 -12.17
N VAL A 51 -2.72 1.82 -12.45
CA VAL A 51 -1.74 2.35 -11.49
C VAL A 51 -2.45 2.99 -10.30
N GLY A 52 -3.45 3.83 -10.55
CA GLY A 52 -4.26 4.49 -9.54
C GLY A 52 -5.04 3.52 -8.66
N ALA A 53 -5.50 2.39 -9.20
CA ALA A 53 -6.11 1.31 -8.40
C ALA A 53 -5.12 0.69 -7.42
N ALA A 54 -3.86 0.54 -7.84
CA ALA A 54 -2.79 -0.03 -7.03
C ALA A 54 -2.28 0.95 -5.96
N THR A 55 -2.30 2.26 -6.21
CA THR A 55 -1.98 3.31 -5.22
C THR A 55 -3.19 3.75 -4.38
N GLY A 56 -4.41 3.42 -4.79
CA GLY A 56 -5.66 3.75 -4.09
C GLY A 56 -5.96 2.90 -2.84
N THR A 57 -5.22 1.82 -2.62
CA THR A 57 -5.21 1.14 -1.33
C THR A 57 -4.48 2.02 -0.33
N VAL A 58 -5.17 2.48 0.71
CA VAL A 58 -4.59 3.29 1.81
C VAL A 58 -3.60 2.47 2.68
N GLY A 59 -3.05 1.36 2.16
CA GLY A 59 -2.18 0.42 2.89
C GLY A 59 -0.83 0.15 2.25
N GLY A 60 -0.62 0.44 0.96
CA GLY A 60 0.56 -0.04 0.23
C GLY A 60 0.42 -1.51 -0.19
N ILE A 61 1.56 -2.20 -0.41
CA ILE A 61 1.57 -3.62 -0.78
C ILE A 61 1.16 -4.48 0.42
N LEU A 62 1.47 -4.00 1.63
CA LEU A 62 0.90 -4.56 2.85
C LEU A 62 -0.55 -4.09 2.97
N GLY A 63 -1.46 -5.00 3.34
CA GLY A 63 -2.79 -4.59 3.75
C GLY A 63 -2.73 -3.65 4.97
N VAL A 64 -3.72 -2.78 5.13
CA VAL A 64 -3.82 -1.85 6.27
C VAL A 64 -3.68 -2.53 7.64
N ASN A 65 -4.11 -3.79 7.75
CA ASN A 65 -4.01 -4.59 8.98
C ASN A 65 -2.64 -5.28 9.14
N ASP A 66 -1.93 -5.52 8.05
CA ASP A 66 -0.68 -6.28 8.05
C ASP A 66 0.53 -5.39 8.32
N ARG A 67 0.48 -4.11 7.93
CA ARG A 67 1.53 -3.12 8.17
C ARG A 67 2.00 -3.03 9.65
N PRO A 68 1.12 -2.84 10.66
CA PRO A 68 1.56 -2.78 12.05
C PRO A 68 2.13 -4.12 12.55
N ARG A 69 1.59 -5.25 12.08
CA ARG A 69 2.11 -6.60 12.41
C ARG A 69 3.49 -6.82 11.81
N PHE A 70 3.68 -6.41 10.56
CA PHE A 70 4.95 -6.52 9.86
C PHE A 70 6.03 -5.69 10.54
N ARG A 71 5.68 -4.47 10.98
CA ARG A 71 6.60 -3.65 11.78
C ARG A 71 7.07 -4.37 13.04
N GLN A 72 6.15 -4.95 13.80
CA GLN A 72 6.50 -5.72 15.01
C GLN A 72 7.38 -6.93 14.69
N TYR A 73 7.11 -7.62 13.58
CA TYR A 73 7.94 -8.71 13.10
C TYR A 73 9.38 -8.24 12.83
N VAL A 74 9.56 -7.16 12.06
CA VAL A 74 10.89 -6.61 11.75
C VAL A 74 11.62 -6.13 13.02
N THR A 75 10.92 -5.45 13.93
CA THR A 75 11.49 -5.03 15.23
C THR A 75 11.95 -6.22 16.07
N ARG A 76 11.14 -7.29 16.12
CA ARG A 76 11.48 -8.50 16.90
C ARG A 76 12.69 -9.23 16.34
N GLU A 77 12.80 -9.25 15.02
CA GLU A 77 13.87 -9.93 14.31
C GLU A 77 15.23 -9.21 14.46
N LYS A 78 15.23 -7.95 14.93
CA LYS A 78 16.42 -7.12 15.20
C LYS A 78 17.42 -7.15 14.04
N ARG A 79 16.91 -7.01 12.82
CA ARG A 79 17.74 -6.93 11.61
C ARG A 79 18.66 -5.71 11.69
N ARG A 80 19.86 -5.83 11.10
CA ARG A 80 20.78 -4.70 11.01
C ARG A 80 20.14 -3.60 10.17
N SER A 81 20.12 -2.39 10.73
CA SER A 81 19.80 -1.17 9.98
C SER A 81 21.01 -0.79 9.14
N PHE A 82 20.78 -0.43 7.88
CA PHE A 82 21.79 0.14 7.01
C PHE A 82 21.66 1.66 7.01
N ASP A 83 22.76 2.36 7.33
CA ASP A 83 22.82 3.81 7.28
C ASP A 83 22.90 4.28 5.82
N TYR A 84 21.84 4.94 5.37
CA TYR A 84 21.73 5.48 4.03
C TYR A 84 21.64 7.01 4.08
N ASN A 85 22.58 7.67 3.42
CA ASN A 85 22.69 9.13 3.43
C ASN A 85 21.80 9.83 2.39
N GLY A 86 20.97 9.07 1.66
CA GLY A 86 20.04 9.60 0.64
C GLY A 86 18.59 9.60 1.09
N ASP A 87 17.69 10.04 0.20
CA ASP A 87 16.25 10.10 0.50
C ASP A 87 15.62 8.71 0.61
N VAL A 88 15.08 8.38 1.78
CA VAL A 88 14.30 7.15 2.02
C VAL A 88 12.82 7.44 1.77
N ARG A 89 12.39 7.29 0.51
CA ARG A 89 11.01 7.49 0.05
C ARG A 89 10.63 6.47 -1.03
N VAL A 90 9.33 6.31 -1.24
CA VAL A 90 8.79 5.48 -2.35
C VAL A 90 9.37 5.98 -3.68
N GLY A 91 9.81 5.04 -4.50
CA GLY A 91 10.48 5.30 -5.76
C GLY A 91 12.00 5.36 -5.69
N THR A 92 12.62 5.53 -4.51
CA THR A 92 14.09 5.49 -4.37
C THR A 92 14.64 4.10 -4.71
N VAL A 93 15.73 4.03 -5.47
CA VAL A 93 16.44 2.76 -5.73
C VAL A 93 17.59 2.64 -4.73
N LEU A 94 17.57 1.56 -3.94
CA LEU A 94 18.62 1.27 -2.97
C LEU A 94 19.82 0.59 -3.63
N PRO A 95 21.05 0.81 -3.12
CA PRO A 95 22.23 0.13 -3.63
C PRO A 95 22.14 -1.40 -3.42
N ASN A 96 22.63 -2.17 -4.38
CA ASN A 96 22.67 -3.63 -4.28
C ASN A 96 23.83 -4.14 -3.41
N SER A 97 24.84 -3.29 -3.15
CA SER A 97 25.98 -3.59 -2.29
C SER A 97 25.79 -3.00 -0.89
N GLY A 98 26.09 -3.77 0.15
CA GLY A 98 26.05 -3.31 1.55
C GLY A 98 24.66 -3.38 2.21
N VAL A 99 23.59 -3.45 1.43
CA VAL A 99 22.22 -3.65 1.91
C VAL A 99 21.87 -5.13 1.86
N THR A 100 21.38 -5.68 2.98
CA THR A 100 20.84 -7.05 3.01
C THR A 100 19.34 -7.01 2.77
N TYR A 101 18.86 -7.82 1.83
CA TYR A 101 17.45 -7.94 1.48
C TYR A 101 16.91 -9.27 1.97
N TYR A 102 15.77 -9.23 2.66
CA TYR A 102 15.09 -10.40 3.22
C TYR A 102 13.76 -10.61 2.50
N GLU A 103 13.33 -11.86 2.37
CA GLU A 103 11.99 -12.14 1.82
C GLU A 103 10.92 -11.75 2.82
N VAL A 104 9.82 -11.18 2.32
CA VAL A 104 8.65 -10.92 3.16
C VAL A 104 7.93 -12.24 3.43
N PRO A 105 7.64 -12.59 4.71
CA PRO A 105 6.93 -13.81 5.02
C PRO A 105 5.56 -13.87 4.32
N ALA A 106 5.17 -15.06 3.86
CA ALA A 106 3.98 -15.25 3.02
C ALA A 106 2.66 -14.80 3.68
N GLU A 107 2.61 -14.77 5.01
CA GLU A 107 1.47 -14.31 5.81
C GLU A 107 1.12 -12.82 5.61
N TYR A 108 2.06 -12.01 5.13
CA TYR A 108 1.88 -10.57 4.91
C TYR A 108 1.42 -10.22 3.48
N ASN A 109 1.15 -11.22 2.63
CA ASN A 109 0.63 -11.08 1.26
C ASN A 109 1.45 -10.19 0.30
N ALA A 110 2.62 -9.68 0.70
CA ALA A 110 3.52 -8.90 -0.15
C ALA A 110 4.41 -9.80 -1.03
N ARG A 111 3.77 -10.65 -1.83
CA ARG A 111 4.46 -11.64 -2.67
C ARG A 111 5.40 -10.97 -3.67
N GLY A 112 6.62 -11.48 -3.74
CA GLY A 112 7.65 -10.98 -4.66
C GLY A 112 8.31 -9.67 -4.23
N ALA A 113 7.86 -9.07 -3.13
CA ALA A 113 8.58 -7.99 -2.46
C ALA A 113 9.64 -8.56 -1.51
N ARG A 114 10.69 -7.78 -1.31
CA ARG A 114 11.69 -8.01 -0.27
C ARG A 114 11.65 -6.85 0.71
N TYR A 115 12.19 -7.04 1.91
CA TYR A 115 12.32 -5.97 2.89
C TYR A 115 13.76 -5.80 3.34
N THR A 116 14.05 -4.60 3.82
CA THR A 116 15.28 -4.26 4.52
C THR A 116 15.01 -3.18 5.55
N VAL A 117 15.98 -2.88 6.41
CA VAL A 117 15.88 -1.82 7.42
C VAL A 117 16.90 -0.75 7.09
N ILE A 118 16.43 0.47 6.81
CA ILE A 118 17.25 1.61 6.43
C ILE A 118 17.00 2.73 7.42
N ASN A 119 18.04 3.30 8.03
CA ASN A 119 17.90 4.38 9.02
C ASN A 119 16.82 4.07 10.08
N ASP A 120 16.82 2.83 10.58
CA ASP A 120 15.88 2.27 11.56
C ASP A 120 14.42 2.16 11.09
N ARG A 121 14.17 2.37 9.79
CA ARG A 121 12.86 2.27 9.16
C ARG A 121 12.78 1.01 8.29
N PRO A 122 11.82 0.10 8.53
CA PRO A 122 11.56 -0.98 7.60
C PRO A 122 11.04 -0.44 6.28
N VAL A 123 11.57 -0.95 5.17
CA VAL A 123 11.12 -0.60 3.82
C VAL A 123 10.87 -1.86 3.01
N LEU A 124 9.85 -1.83 2.16
CA LEU A 124 9.61 -2.84 1.15
C LEU A 124 10.20 -2.39 -0.18
N VAL A 125 10.81 -3.33 -0.89
CA VAL A 125 11.42 -3.13 -2.20
C VAL A 125 10.95 -4.15 -3.22
N ASP A 126 10.96 -3.75 -4.48
CA ASP A 126 10.73 -4.65 -5.61
C ASP A 126 12.00 -5.45 -6.00
N ARG A 127 11.93 -6.16 -7.13
CA ARG A 127 13.06 -6.92 -7.69
C ARG A 127 14.24 -6.04 -8.14
N SER A 128 13.98 -4.78 -8.45
CA SER A 128 14.97 -3.78 -8.86
C SER A 128 15.56 -3.02 -7.68
N SER A 129 15.27 -3.44 -6.44
CA SER A 129 15.67 -2.75 -5.20
C SER A 129 15.06 -1.34 -5.07
N ARG A 130 13.95 -1.07 -5.76
CA ARG A 130 13.20 0.18 -5.65
C ARG A 130 12.25 0.10 -4.47
N ILE A 131 12.27 1.11 -3.59
CA ILE A 131 11.35 1.26 -2.48
C ILE A 131 9.93 1.42 -3.05
N VAL A 132 9.06 0.51 -2.66
CA VAL A 132 7.63 0.52 -3.01
C VAL A 132 6.76 0.90 -1.82
N GLU A 133 7.26 0.70 -0.59
CA GLU A 133 6.57 1.12 0.62
C GLU A 133 7.57 1.42 1.73
N VAL A 134 7.28 2.45 2.53
CA VAL A 134 8.02 2.76 3.77
C VAL A 134 7.10 2.51 4.95
N ILE A 135 7.58 1.73 5.92
CA ILE A 135 6.81 1.26 7.06
C ILE A 135 7.12 2.16 8.26
N ASP A 136 6.26 3.15 8.48
CA ASP A 136 6.36 4.12 9.58
C ASP A 136 5.69 3.72 10.88
#